data_AF-A0A433UJG7-F1
#
_entry.id   AF-A0A433UJG7-F1
#
_cell.length_a   1.000
_cell.length_b   1.000
_cell.length_c   1.000
_cell.angle_alpha   90.00
_cell.angle_beta   90.00
_cell.angle_gamma   90.00
#
_symmetry.space_group_name_H-M   'P 1'
#
loop_
_entity.id
_entity.type
_entity.pdbx_description
1 polymer ?
#
loop_
_entity_poly.entity_id
_entity_poly.type
_entity_poly.pdbx_seq_one_letter_code
_entity_poly.pdbx_strand_id
1 'polypeptide(L)'
;MARNIEALKNNEEYKQEAWDALTPVERKRIAELTPLTITRLSNAKRQRLITDYRVEREGVYQVKQNGCLFWDIVFKYRVEEYFARL
;
A
#
# COMPACT_ATOMS: atom_id res chain seq x y z
N MET A 1 -9.77 21.32 10.17
CA MET A 1 -9.52 20.12 9.35
C MET A 1 -8.08 20.03 8.76
N ALA A 2 -7.13 20.89 9.16
CA ALA A 2 -5.77 20.90 8.58
C ALA A 2 -4.77 19.88 9.19
N ARG A 3 -4.93 19.48 10.45
CA ARG A 3 -3.96 18.64 11.18
C ARG A 3 -3.73 17.23 10.61
N ASN A 4 -4.70 16.69 9.86
CA ASN A 4 -4.65 15.29 9.42
C ASN A 4 -3.83 15.10 8.12
N ILE A 5 -3.76 16.13 7.27
CA ILE A 5 -2.98 16.08 6.01
C ILE A 5 -1.49 16.19 6.32
N GLU A 6 -1.12 17.02 7.30
CA GLU A 6 0.26 17.21 7.75
C GLU A 6 0.80 15.93 8.41
N ALA A 7 0.00 15.27 9.26
CA ALA A 7 0.37 13.97 9.85
C ALA A 7 0.57 12.84 8.81
N LEU A 8 -0.21 12.83 7.73
CA LEU A 8 -0.06 11.84 6.65
C LEU A 8 1.16 12.12 5.77
N LYS A 9 1.43 13.39 5.45
CA LYS A 9 2.65 13.80 4.73
C LYS A 9 3.91 13.39 5.49
N ASN A 10 3.93 13.66 6.80
CA ASN A 10 5.05 13.28 7.65
C ASN A 10 5.29 11.76 7.64
N ASN A 11 4.24 10.93 7.60
CA ASN A 11 4.39 9.47 7.62
C ASN A 11 5.02 8.93 6.33
N GLU A 12 4.65 9.46 5.17
CA GLU A 12 5.22 9.02 3.88
C GLU A 12 6.69 9.47 3.74
N GLU A 13 7.02 10.65 4.25
CA GLU A 13 8.41 11.14 4.38
C GLU A 13 9.22 10.26 5.35
N TYR A 14 8.71 9.94 6.54
CA TYR A 14 9.39 9.03 7.48
C TYR A 14 9.60 7.63 6.91
N LYS A 15 8.65 7.10 6.14
CA LYS A 15 8.82 5.81 5.44
C LYS A 15 9.94 5.88 4.41
N GLN A 16 10.03 6.99 3.68
CA GLN A 16 11.07 7.20 2.69
C GLN A 16 12.45 7.34 3.35
N GLU A 17 12.57 8.13 4.41
CA GLU A 17 13.81 8.26 5.19
C GLU A 17 14.25 6.91 5.79
N ALA A 18 13.31 6.16 6.38
CA ALA A 18 13.59 4.83 6.92
C ALA A 18 14.03 3.86 5.82
N TRP A 19 13.44 3.93 4.62
CA TRP A 19 13.87 3.15 3.47
C TRP A 19 15.26 3.56 2.98
N ASP A 20 15.55 4.85 2.97
CA ASP A 20 16.80 5.41 2.49
C ASP A 20 17.98 5.08 3.41
N ALA A 21 17.73 4.96 4.72
CA ALA A 21 18.71 4.53 5.72
C ALA A 21 19.13 3.05 5.60
N LEU A 22 18.36 2.21 4.90
CA LEU A 22 18.66 0.79 4.76
C LEU A 22 19.81 0.53 3.79
N THR A 23 20.66 -0.44 4.14
CA THR A 23 21.67 -0.97 3.23
C THR A 23 21.03 -1.76 2.06
N PRO A 24 21.73 -1.93 0.93
CA PRO A 24 21.21 -2.73 -0.19
C PRO A 24 20.81 -4.17 0.20
N VAL A 25 21.52 -4.78 1.15
CA VAL A 25 21.23 -6.14 1.64
C VAL A 25 19.92 -6.16 2.44
N GLU A 26 19.70 -5.19 3.30
CA GLU A 26 18.47 -5.09 4.09
C GLU A 26 17.25 -4.77 3.20
N ARG A 27 17.41 -3.87 2.22
CA ARG A 27 16.37 -3.62 1.21
C ARG A 27 15.98 -4.89 0.46
N LYS A 28 16.97 -5.69 0.07
CA LYS A 28 16.72 -6.98 -0.60
C LYS A 28 15.95 -7.94 0.30
N ARG A 29 16.34 -8.07 1.57
CA ARG A 29 15.63 -8.92 2.55
C ARG A 29 14.19 -8.46 2.75
N ILE A 30 13.94 -7.16 2.86
CA ILE A 30 12.59 -6.63 2.99
C ILE A 30 11.77 -6.94 1.73
N ALA A 31 12.34 -6.78 0.54
CA ALA A 31 11.67 -7.13 -0.70
C ALA A 31 11.30 -8.63 -0.75
N GLU A 32 12.17 -9.51 -0.26
CA GLU A 32 11.92 -10.97 -0.17
C GLU A 32 10.82 -11.32 0.87
N LEU A 33 10.77 -10.58 1.98
CA LEU A 33 9.77 -10.77 3.04
C LEU A 33 8.42 -10.11 2.72
N THR A 34 8.40 -9.12 1.83
CA THR A 34 7.18 -8.38 1.49
C THR A 34 6.20 -9.29 0.75
N PRO A 35 4.96 -9.45 1.24
CA PRO A 35 3.98 -10.27 0.55
C PRO A 35 3.71 -9.73 -0.86
N LEU A 36 3.63 -10.64 -1.85
CA LEU A 36 3.39 -10.27 -3.26
C LEU A 36 2.16 -9.36 -3.43
N THR A 37 1.12 -9.57 -2.63
CA THR A 37 -0.08 -8.74 -2.63
C THR A 37 0.20 -7.29 -2.27
N ILE A 38 1.07 -7.03 -1.28
CA ILE A 38 1.48 -5.68 -0.89
C ILE A 38 2.25 -5.02 -2.03
N THR A 39 3.17 -5.75 -2.67
CA THR A 39 3.92 -5.26 -3.84
C THR A 39 2.98 -4.82 -4.96
N ARG A 40 1.95 -5.63 -5.25
CA ARG A 40 0.95 -5.29 -6.27
C ARG A 40 0.10 -4.09 -5.91
N LEU A 41 -0.38 -4.00 -4.67
CA LEU A 41 -1.15 -2.84 -4.20
C LEU A 41 -0.31 -1.55 -4.24
N SER A 42 0.96 -1.61 -3.84
CA SER A 42 1.91 -0.50 -3.98
C SER A 42 2.09 -0.06 -5.43
N ASN A 43 2.23 -1.01 -6.35
CA ASN A 43 2.33 -0.71 -7.78
C ASN A 43 1.05 -0.08 -8.32
N ALA A 44 -0.12 -0.60 -7.95
CA ALA A 44 -1.42 -0.04 -8.35
C ALA A 44 -1.62 1.38 -7.82
N LYS A 45 -1.22 1.68 -6.58
CA LYS A 45 -1.22 3.04 -6.03
C LYS A 45 -0.29 3.96 -6.81
N ARG A 46 0.94 3.51 -7.10
CA ARG A 46 1.92 4.29 -7.89
C ARG A 46 1.43 4.59 -9.31
N GLN A 47 0.72 3.65 -9.93
CA GLN A 47 0.08 3.80 -11.24
C GLN A 47 -1.24 4.57 -11.19
N ARG A 48 -1.67 5.01 -10.00
CA ARG A 48 -2.95 5.69 -9.76
C ARG A 48 -4.15 4.87 -10.21
N LEU A 49 -4.09 3.54 -10.15
CA LEU A 49 -5.27 2.66 -10.35
C LEU A 49 -6.16 2.65 -9.09
N ILE A 50 -5.52 2.78 -7.93
CA ILE A 50 -6.16 2.97 -6.63
C ILE A 50 -5.64 4.25 -6.00
N THR A 51 -6.46 4.86 -5.13
CA THR A 51 -6.08 6.03 -4.36
C THR A 51 -5.16 5.64 -3.19
N ASP A 52 -5.52 4.59 -2.45
CA ASP A 52 -4.75 4.15 -1.29
C ASP A 52 -5.07 2.71 -0.89
N TYR A 53 -4.24 2.11 -0.03
CA TYR A 53 -4.53 0.82 0.60
C TYR A 53 -3.96 0.75 2.02
N ARG A 54 -4.53 -0.13 2.85
CA ARG A 54 -3.97 -0.49 4.15
C ARG A 54 -4.17 -1.97 4.46
N VAL A 55 -3.29 -2.50 5.29
CA VAL A 55 -3.39 -3.86 5.82
C VAL A 55 -4.25 -3.82 7.08
N GLU A 56 -5.39 -4.49 7.06
CA GLU A 56 -6.22 -4.65 8.26
C GLU A 56 -5.63 -5.75 9.16
N ARG A 57 -5.37 -6.90 8.54
CA ARG A 57 -4.68 -8.04 9.15
C ARG A 57 -4.03 -8.87 8.05
N GLU A 58 -3.26 -9.88 8.44
CA GLU A 58 -2.63 -10.76 7.46
C GLU A 58 -3.65 -11.33 6.46
N GLY A 59 -3.40 -11.08 5.17
CA GLY A 59 -4.25 -11.53 4.08
C GLY A 59 -5.58 -10.80 3.89
N VAL A 60 -5.84 -9.72 4.64
CA VAL A 60 -7.02 -8.86 4.48
C VAL A 60 -6.58 -7.41 4.32
N TYR A 61 -6.95 -6.84 3.18
CA TYR A 61 -6.57 -5.50 2.77
C TYR A 61 -7.81 -4.64 2.62
N GLN A 62 -7.68 -3.37 2.99
CA GLN A 62 -8.65 -2.35 2.63
C GLN A 62 -8.07 -1.51 1.50
N VAL A 63 -8.82 -1.36 0.41
CA VAL A 63 -8.37 -0.67 -0.79
C VAL A 63 -9.35 0.44 -1.14
N LYS A 64 -8.84 1.62 -1.45
CA LYS A 64 -9.63 2.78 -1.84
C LYS A 64 -9.45 3.04 -3.32
N GLN A 65 -10.50 2.90 -4.11
CA GLN A 65 -10.48 3.19 -5.54
C GLN A 65 -10.59 4.70 -5.81
N ASN A 66 -10.13 5.11 -6.99
CA ASN A 66 -10.29 6.49 -7.44
C ASN A 66 -11.77 6.85 -7.61
N GLY A 67 -12.15 8.04 -7.14
CA GLY A 67 -13.54 8.51 -7.24
C GLY A 67 -14.50 7.83 -6.25
N CYS A 68 -14.05 6.85 -5.48
CA CYS A 68 -14.87 6.18 -4.47
C CYS A 68 -14.60 6.75 -3.07
N LEU A 69 -15.68 6.99 -2.32
CA LEU A 69 -15.62 7.41 -0.92
C LEU A 69 -15.37 6.22 0.03
N PHE A 70 -15.73 5.01 -0.39
CA PHE A 70 -15.69 3.80 0.43
C PHE A 70 -14.40 2.99 0.23
N TRP A 71 -14.09 2.18 1.23
CA TRP A 71 -12.98 1.21 1.20
C TRP A 71 -13.53 -0.17 0.91
N ASP A 72 -12.97 -0.84 -0.09
CA ASP A 72 -13.25 -2.24 -0.41
C ASP A 72 -12.42 -3.17 0.48
N ILE A 73 -13.00 -4.28 0.91
CA ILE A 73 -12.27 -5.36 1.56
C ILE A 73 -11.80 -6.35 0.50
N VAL A 74 -10.49 -6.50 0.37
CA VAL A 74 -9.85 -7.43 -0.56
C VAL A 74 -9.13 -8.50 0.23
N PHE A 75 -9.48 -9.76 -0.02
CA PHE A 75 -8.79 -10.90 0.56
C PHE A 75 -7.62 -11.34 -0.34
N LYS A 76 -6.53 -11.83 0.27
CA LYS A 76 -5.35 -12.35 -0.45
C LYS A 76 -5.73 -13.34 -1.56
N TYR A 77 -6.68 -14.23 -1.31
CA TYR A 77 -7.11 -15.26 -2.26
C TYR A 77 -7.99 -14.72 -3.40
N ARG A 78 -8.53 -13.49 -3.30
CA ARG A 78 -9.32 -12.83 -4.37
C ARG A 78 -8.62 -11.63 -4.97
N VAL A 79 -7.33 -11.43 -4.68
CA VAL A 79 -6.62 -10.23 -5.13
C VAL A 79 -6.53 -10.16 -6.66
N GLU A 80 -6.39 -11.31 -7.33
CA GLU A 80 -6.36 -11.36 -8.80
C GLU A 80 -7.70 -10.94 -9.40
N GLU A 81 -8.82 -11.43 -8.84
CA GLU A 81 -10.16 -11.04 -9.26
C GLU A 81 -10.41 -9.55 -9.04
N TYR A 82 -9.85 -8.98 -7.98
CA TYR A 82 -9.92 -7.56 -7.71
C TYR A 82 -9.15 -6.76 -8.77
N PHE A 83 -7.89 -7.11 -9.04
CA PHE A 83 -7.08 -6.42 -10.04
C PHE A 83 -7.62 -6.55 -11.47
N ALA A 84 -8.28 -7.66 -11.82
CA ALA A 84 -8.92 -7.82 -13.12
C ALA A 84 -10.09 -6.86 -13.37
N ARG A 85 -10.57 -6.15 -12.34
CA ARG A 85 -11.70 -5.20 -12.41
C ARG A 85 -11.27 -3.74 -12.33
N LEU A 86 -9.99 -3.48 -12.04
CA LEU A 86 -9.40 -2.13 -11.99
C LEU A 86 -9.03 -1.66 -13.40
#